data_AF-A0A920A3A3-F1
#
_entry.id   AF-A0A920A3A3-F1
#
_cell.length_a   1.000
_cell.length_b   1.000
_cell.length_c   1.000
_cell.angle_alpha   90.00
_cell.angle_beta   90.00
_cell.angle_gamma   90.00
#
_symmetry.space_group_name_H-M   'P 1'
#
loop_
_entity.id
_entity.type
_entity.pdbx_description
1 polymer ?
#
loop_
_entity_poly.entity_id
_entity_poly.type
_entity_poly.pdbx_seq_one_letter_code
_entity_poly.pdbx_strand_id
1 'polypeptide(L)' 'MVELSRDDLFTLEEYSEKRSSFRSGVLDEKKNRGVMVGNHVHLIFENKNTIQYQVQEMLRIEKIFEAKDIQEELMPTIL' A
#
# COMPACT_ATOMS: atom_id res chain seq x y z
N MET A 1 -14.33 4.99 5.46
CA MET A 1 -13.40 3.85 5.41
C MET A 1 -12.71 3.89 4.06
N VAL A 2 -11.41 3.66 4.00
CA VAL A 2 -10.72 3.55 2.71
C VAL A 2 -10.98 2.14 2.21
N GLU A 3 -11.80 2.02 1.17
CA GLU A 3 -12.09 0.74 0.55
C GLU A 3 -11.11 0.54 -0.62
N LEU A 4 -10.28 -0.50 -0.51
CA LEU A 4 -9.36 -0.92 -1.55
C LEU A 4 -9.82 -2.28 -2.06
N SER A 5 -10.02 -2.37 -3.36
CA SER A 5 -10.46 -3.58 -4.05
C SER A 5 -9.33 -4.12 -4.93
N ARG A 6 -9.52 -5.34 -5.45
CA ARG A 6 -8.57 -5.90 -6.42
C ARG A 6 -8.43 -5.03 -7.68
N ASP A 7 -9.50 -4.34 -8.10
CA ASP A 7 -9.48 -3.48 -9.30
C ASP A 7 -8.62 -2.23 -9.09
N ASP A 8 -8.30 -1.91 -7.84
CA ASP A 8 -7.35 -0.85 -7.50
C ASP A 8 -5.91 -1.33 -7.52
N LEU A 9 -5.64 -2.63 -7.70
CA LEU A 9 -4.29 -3.18 -7.72
C LEU A 9 -3.78 -3.33 -9.15
N PHE A 10 -2.56 -2.87 -9.38
CA PHE A 10 -1.77 -3.24 -10.55
C PHE A 10 -1.43 -4.73 -10.52
N THR A 11 -1.28 -5.32 -11.70
CA THR A 11 -0.58 -6.60 -11.85
C THR A 11 0.88 -6.47 -11.41
N LEU A 12 1.55 -7.60 -11.12
CA LEU A 12 2.98 -7.57 -10.74
C LEU A 12 3.87 -6.93 -11.82
N GLU A 13 3.55 -7.13 -13.08
CA GLU A 13 4.25 -6.55 -14.22
C GLU A 13 4.09 -5.02 -14.27
N GLU A 14 2.83 -4.55 -14.28
CA GLU A 14 2.53 -3.12 -14.27
C GLU A 14 3.10 -2.42 -13.02
N TYR A 15 3.03 -3.08 -11.87
CA TYR A 15 3.61 -2.55 -10.64
C TYR A 15 5.12 -2.44 -10.73
N SER A 16 5.81 -3.44 -11.30
CA SER A 16 7.25 -3.39 -11.51
C SER A 16 7.69 -2.16 -12.31
N GLU A 17 6.95 -1.81 -13.37
CA GLU A 17 7.20 -0.62 -14.19
C GLU A 17 6.92 0.69 -13.44
N LYS A 18 5.80 0.75 -12.73
CA LYS A 18 5.31 1.97 -12.05
C LYS A 18 5.90 2.17 -10.65
N ARG A 19 6.55 1.17 -10.07
CA ARG A 19 6.95 1.14 -8.65
C ARG A 19 7.74 2.38 -8.24
N SER A 20 8.68 2.80 -9.07
CA SER A 20 9.57 3.93 -8.75
C SER A 20 8.79 5.24 -8.59
N SER A 21 7.95 5.58 -9.58
CA SER A 21 7.13 6.79 -9.55
C SER A 21 6.04 6.72 -8.49
N PHE A 22 5.39 5.56 -8.35
CA PHE A 22 4.35 5.36 -7.35
C PHE A 22 4.90 5.48 -5.92
N ARG A 23 6.04 4.85 -5.63
CA ARG A 23 6.74 4.99 -4.34
C ARG A 23 7.10 6.44 -4.04
N SER A 24 7.60 7.19 -5.02
CA SER A 24 7.93 8.60 -4.83
C SER A 24 6.70 9.41 -4.43
N GLY A 25 5.58 9.23 -5.15
CA GLY A 25 4.33 9.92 -4.84
C GLY A 25 3.82 9.57 -3.44
N VAL A 26 3.86 8.29 -3.06
CA VAL A 26 3.45 7.83 -1.72
C VAL A 26 4.32 8.43 -0.62
N LEU A 27 5.64 8.47 -0.81
CA LEU A 27 6.55 9.07 0.18
C LEU A 27 6.32 10.58 0.32
N ASP A 28 6.03 11.27 -0.78
CA ASP A 28 5.70 12.70 -0.75
C ASP A 28 4.38 12.95 -0.03
N GLU A 29 3.35 12.12 -0.25
CA GLU A 29 2.10 12.18 0.49
C GLU A 29 2.30 11.92 2.00
N LYS A 30 3.13 10.92 2.37
CA LYS A 30 3.36 10.56 3.78
C LYS A 30 4.00 11.67 4.60
N LYS A 31 4.77 12.59 3.98
CA LYS A 31 5.40 13.73 4.67
C LYS A 31 4.41 14.58 5.48
N ASN A 32 3.20 14.74 4.97
CA ASN A 32 2.16 15.59 5.58
C ASN A 32 1.12 14.80 6.38
N ARG A 33 1.35 13.49 6.60
CA ARG A 33 0.38 12.57 7.22
C ARG A 33 0.91 11.97 8.53
N GLY A 34 2.02 12.48 9.02
CA GLY A 34 2.68 12.04 10.25
C GLY A 34 2.36 12.94 11.44
N VAL A 35 2.09 12.35 12.59
CA VAL A 35 1.99 13.04 13.88
C VAL A 35 2.86 12.32 14.90
N MET A 36 3.83 13.04 15.48
CA MET A 36 4.62 12.55 16.59
C MET A 36 3.80 12.60 17.89
N VAL A 37 3.78 11.49 18.63
CA VAL A 37 3.18 11.40 19.96
C VAL A 37 4.30 11.15 20.96
N GLY A 38 4.68 12.23 21.66
CA GLY A 38 5.88 12.22 22.50
C GLY A 38 7.14 11.99 21.67
N ASN A 39 8.12 11.30 22.26
CA ASN A 39 9.45 11.14 21.66
C ASN A 39 9.66 9.81 20.93
N HIS A 40 8.73 8.86 21.05
CA HIS A 40 8.95 7.46 20.65
C HIS A 40 7.90 6.91 19.68
N VAL A 41 6.78 7.61 19.50
CA VAL A 41 5.66 7.12 18.68
C VAL A 41 5.44 8.09 17.53
N HIS A 42 5.40 7.56 16.32
CA HIS A 42 5.02 8.29 15.12
C HIS A 42 3.76 7.63 14.54
N LEU A 43 2.66 8.36 14.55
CA LEU A 43 1.42 7.93 13.91
C LEU A 43 1.41 8.41 12.47
N ILE A 44 1.20 7.50 11.52
CA ILE A 44 1.02 7.84 10.11
C ILE A 44 -0.43 7.55 9.76
N PHE A 45 -1.15 8.59 9.34
CA PHE A 45 -2.50 8.44 8.84
C PHE A 45 -2.46 7.88 7.43
N GLU A 46 -3.01 6.69 7.20
CA GLU A 46 -3.00 6.07 5.87
C GLU A 46 -4.19 6.56 5.00
N ASN A 47 -4.06 6.48 3.67
CA ASN A 47 -5.11 6.71 2.68
C ASN A 47 -5.10 5.57 1.64
N LYS A 48 -5.91 5.70 0.58
CA LYS A 48 -5.97 4.67 -0.46
C LYS A 48 -4.62 4.39 -1.10
N ASN A 49 -3.88 5.44 -1.49
CA ASN A 49 -2.58 5.30 -2.17
C ASN A 49 -1.52 4.66 -1.26
N THR A 50 -1.50 5.04 0.01
CA THR A 50 -0.49 4.53 0.94
C THR A 50 -0.76 3.08 1.35
N ILE A 51 -2.03 2.68 1.49
CA ILE A 51 -2.44 1.28 1.70
C ILE A 51 -2.19 0.46 0.43
N GLN A 52 -2.58 0.97 -0.73
CA GLN A 52 -2.33 0.32 -2.03
C GLN A 52 -0.84 0.03 -2.22
N TYR A 53 0.04 0.97 -1.86
CA TYR A 53 1.49 0.77 -1.90
C TYR A 53 1.97 -0.33 -0.96
N GLN A 54 1.45 -0.40 0.27
CA GLN A 54 1.82 -1.46 1.22
C GLN A 54 1.40 -2.84 0.71
N VAL A 55 0.16 -2.97 0.24
CA VAL A 55 -0.34 -4.22 -0.37
C VAL A 55 0.51 -4.60 -1.59
N GLN A 56 0.79 -3.67 -2.50
CA GLN A 56 1.61 -3.93 -3.68
C GLN A 56 3.04 -4.36 -3.35
N GLU A 57 3.66 -3.78 -2.32
CA GLU A 57 4.98 -4.26 -1.88
C GLU A 57 4.93 -5.68 -1.32
N MET A 58 3.90 -6.05 -0.55
CA MET A 58 3.68 -7.41 -0.06
C MET A 58 3.53 -8.39 -1.23
N LEU A 59 2.57 -8.14 -2.13
CA LEU A 59 2.32 -8.98 -3.30
C LEU A 59 3.58 -9.16 -4.17
N ARG A 60 4.39 -8.10 -4.34
CA ARG A 60 5.64 -8.15 -5.12
C ARG A 60 6.73 -8.97 -4.44
N ILE A 61 6.92 -8.81 -3.13
CA ILE A 61 7.95 -9.53 -2.37
C ILE A 61 7.63 -11.02 -2.35
N GLU A 62 6.35 -11.35 -2.15
CA GLU A 62 5.87 -12.73 -2.02
C GLU A 62 5.51 -13.36 -3.38
N LYS A 63 5.51 -12.57 -4.45
CA LYS A 63 5.13 -12.98 -5.82
C LYS A 63 3.71 -13.56 -5.89
N ILE A 64 2.78 -12.91 -5.21
CA ILE A 64 1.36 -13.28 -5.21
C ILE A 64 0.67 -12.62 -6.41
N PHE A 65 0.05 -13.42 -7.27
CA PHE A 65 -0.68 -12.96 -8.46
C PHE A 65 -2.01 -13.70 -8.69
N GLU A 66 -2.24 -14.80 -7.96
CA GLU A 66 -3.50 -15.53 -8.00
C GLU A 66 -4.61 -14.74 -7.30
N ALA A 67 -5.78 -14.67 -7.92
CA ALA A 67 -6.88 -13.80 -7.47
C ALA A 67 -7.33 -14.10 -6.03
N LYS A 68 -7.34 -15.38 -5.65
CA LYS A 68 -7.73 -15.84 -4.31
C LYS A 68 -6.75 -15.34 -3.25
N ASP A 69 -5.46 -15.50 -3.53
CA ASP A 69 -4.39 -15.14 -2.60
C ASP A 69 -4.28 -13.61 -2.46
N ILE A 70 -4.49 -12.85 -3.54
CA ILE A 70 -4.61 -11.37 -3.48
C ILE A 70 -5.76 -10.94 -2.55
N GLN A 71 -6.90 -11.62 -2.65
CA GLN A 71 -8.06 -11.32 -1.79
C GLN A 71 -7.78 -11.63 -0.32
N GLU A 72 -7.02 -12.70 -0.06
CA GLU A 72 -6.58 -13.07 1.30
C GLU A 72 -5.63 -12.03 1.90
N GLU A 73 -4.78 -11.38 1.10
CA GLU A 73 -3.88 -10.29 1.56
C GLU A 73 -4.58 -8.93 1.75
N LEU A 74 -5.63 -8.66 0.96
CA LEU A 74 -6.43 -7.44 1.10
C LEU A 74 -7.19 -7.39 2.43
N MET A 75 -7.71 -8.53 2.91
CA MET A 75 -8.46 -8.60 4.18
C MET A 75 -7.68 -8.12 5.42
N PRO A 76 -6.48 -8.65 5.75
CA PRO A 76 -5.72 -8.23 6.92
C PRO A 76 -5.17 -6.81 6.81
N THR A 77 -4.99 -6.28 5.59
CA THR A 77 -4.39 -4.95 5.40
C THR A 77 -5.41 -3.81 5.51
N ILE A 78 -6.70 -4.07 5.36
CA ILE A 78 -7.77 -3.06 5.34
C ILE A 78 -8.61 -3.04 6.63
N LEU A 79 -8.36 -4.00 7.55
CA LEU A 79 -9.03 -4.11 8.86
C LEU A 79 -8.67 -2.98 9.84
#